data_AF-F6PIT9-F1
#
_entry.id   AF-F6PIT9-F1
#
_cell.length_a   1.000
_cell.length_b   1.000
_cell.length_c   1.000
_cell.angle_alpha   90.00
_cell.angle_beta   90.00
_cell.angle_gamma   90.00
#
_symmetry.space_group_name_H-M   'P 1'
#
loop_
_entity.id
_entity.type
_entity.pdbx_description
1 polymer ?
#
loop_
_entity_poly.entity_id
_entity_poly.type
_entity_poly.pdbx_seq_one_letter_code
_entity_poly.pdbx_strand_id
1 'polypeptide(L)'
;NALCNPQPFDAFTQIKKYQYFAFRGNQVFRINQIGVLNGYPTNIEDVFPYAPHDINAALTLKINGETATYLIKDNKYWKYKSFGLIEANLTHTLWPDIPYNINAAFYIPKHGKFQATIYFIEGCKVHMYTVLTNKQFMKFNKVNLCHQLPSVDVENITAAAVNHRRLYIFIGNIYYRLRVRHRSNFNHSRNYPDYPRNKDNYWLGCVDYN
;
A
#
# COMPACT_ATOMS: atom_id res chain seq x y z
N ASN A 1 -4.86 -3.31 24.43
CA ASN A 1 -4.72 -1.95 23.85
C ASN A 1 -5.03 -2.07 22.36
N ALA A 2 -5.99 -1.32 21.79
CA ALA A 2 -6.48 -1.55 20.41
C ALA A 2 -5.41 -1.30 19.32
N LEU A 3 -4.39 -0.50 19.66
CA LEU A 3 -3.30 -0.10 18.79
C LEU A 3 -2.23 -1.20 18.63
N CYS A 4 -1.69 -1.73 19.72
CA CYS A 4 -0.71 -2.82 19.73
C CYS A 4 -1.44 -4.16 19.68
N ASN A 5 -1.87 -4.53 18.47
CA ASN A 5 -2.66 -5.71 18.22
C ASN A 5 -2.06 -6.47 17.01
N PRO A 6 -1.76 -7.79 17.17
CA PRO A 6 -1.12 -8.60 16.15
C PRO A 6 -1.97 -8.84 14.90
N GLN A 7 -3.23 -8.40 14.89
CA GLN A 7 -4.06 -8.43 13.68
C GLN A 7 -3.33 -7.74 12.51
N PRO A 8 -3.52 -8.23 11.27
CA PRO A 8 -2.91 -7.63 10.09
C PRO A 8 -3.51 -6.25 9.78
N PHE A 9 -2.83 -5.49 8.93
CA PHE A 9 -3.48 -4.39 8.21
C PHE A 9 -4.02 -4.91 6.89
N ASP A 10 -5.15 -4.37 6.46
CA ASP A 10 -5.79 -4.71 5.19
C ASP A 10 -5.15 -3.93 4.04
N ALA A 11 -4.73 -2.69 4.31
CA ALA A 11 -4.09 -1.86 3.32
C ALA A 11 -3.18 -0.80 3.95
N PHE A 12 -2.24 -0.30 3.13
CA PHE A 12 -1.46 0.90 3.41
C PHE A 12 -1.51 1.85 2.22
N THR A 13 -1.34 3.13 2.50
CA THR A 13 -1.01 4.10 1.44
C THR A 13 -0.03 5.15 1.93
N GLN A 14 0.91 5.53 1.06
CA GLN A 14 1.91 6.56 1.39
C GLN A 14 1.40 7.94 0.96
N ILE A 15 1.24 8.85 1.92
CA ILE A 15 0.83 10.24 1.67
C ILE A 15 2.04 11.07 1.24
N LYS A 16 3.14 10.95 1.99
CA LYS A 16 4.45 11.53 1.70
C LYS A 16 5.56 10.70 2.34
N LYS A 17 6.82 11.11 2.14
CA LYS A 17 7.99 10.44 2.70
C LYS A 17 7.80 10.18 4.21
N TYR A 18 7.84 8.90 4.60
CA TYR A 18 7.59 8.41 5.96
C TYR A 18 6.23 8.77 6.59
N GLN A 19 5.19 9.06 5.80
CA GLN A 19 3.85 9.29 6.31
C GLN A 19 2.83 8.43 5.58
N TYR A 20 2.04 7.71 6.37
CA TYR A 20 1.16 6.66 5.88
C TYR A 20 -0.23 6.79 6.48
N PHE A 21 -1.21 6.32 5.71
CA PHE A 21 -2.39 5.71 6.30
C PHE A 21 -2.26 4.20 6.25
N ALA A 22 -2.72 3.53 7.31
CA ALA A 22 -2.94 2.08 7.34
C ALA A 22 -4.40 1.82 7.70
N PHE A 23 -4.97 0.73 7.17
CA PHE A 23 -6.38 0.41 7.29
C PHE A 23 -6.55 -0.98 7.92
N ARG A 24 -7.52 -1.13 8.82
CA ARG A 24 -7.88 -2.40 9.48
C ARG A 24 -9.36 -2.40 9.83
N GLY A 25 -10.15 -3.25 9.21
CA GLY A 25 -11.61 -3.27 9.38
C GLY A 25 -12.23 -1.92 9.05
N ASN A 26 -12.88 -1.31 10.04
CA ASN A 26 -13.44 0.04 9.96
C ASN A 26 -12.50 1.14 10.48
N GLN A 27 -11.24 0.83 10.80
CA GLN A 27 -10.30 1.78 11.37
C GLN A 27 -9.25 2.26 10.37
N VAL A 28 -8.88 3.53 10.49
CA VAL A 28 -7.74 4.13 9.83
C VAL A 28 -6.71 4.60 10.86
N PHE A 29 -5.44 4.35 10.58
CA PHE A 29 -4.28 4.74 11.38
C PHE A 29 -3.47 5.76 10.60
N ARG A 30 -2.95 6.79 11.26
CA ARG A 30 -1.97 7.70 10.66
C ARG A 30 -0.61 7.45 11.28
N ILE A 31 0.34 7.00 10.47
CA ILE A 31 1.64 6.51 10.94
C ILE A 31 2.77 7.38 10.37
N ASN A 32 3.73 7.73 11.22
CA ASN A 32 4.97 8.41 10.83
C ASN A 32 6.22 7.57 11.20
N GLN A 33 7.41 8.19 11.27
CA GLN A 33 8.65 7.50 11.63
C GLN A 33 8.72 7.00 13.07
N ILE A 34 7.90 7.57 13.97
CA ILE A 34 7.94 7.34 15.41
C ILE A 34 6.81 6.40 15.83
N GLY A 35 5.72 6.35 15.07
CA GLY A 35 4.59 5.45 15.32
C GLY A 35 3.28 6.04 14.85
N VAL A 36 2.19 5.66 15.53
CA VAL A 36 0.85 6.19 15.28
C VAL A 36 0.72 7.61 15.85
N LEU A 37 0.08 8.52 15.11
CA LEU A 37 -0.17 9.89 15.55
C LEU A 37 -1.34 9.96 16.54
N ASN A 38 -1.30 10.96 17.43
CA ASN A 38 -2.40 11.26 18.34
C ASN A 38 -3.72 11.47 17.58
N GLY A 39 -4.82 10.96 18.16
CA GLY A 39 -6.14 10.95 17.53
C GLY A 39 -6.37 9.78 16.57
N TYR A 40 -5.43 8.83 16.46
CA TYR A 40 -5.58 7.61 15.69
C TYR A 40 -5.34 6.36 16.56
N PRO A 41 -5.93 5.19 16.20
CA PRO A 41 -6.88 5.01 15.10
C PRO A 41 -8.21 5.72 15.33
N THR A 42 -8.89 6.05 14.23
CA THR A 42 -10.28 6.56 14.22
C THR A 42 -11.09 5.79 13.17
N ASN A 43 -12.40 6.03 13.09
CA ASN A 43 -13.23 5.42 12.06
C ASN A 43 -12.79 5.89 10.67
N ILE A 44 -12.74 4.99 9.70
CA ILE A 44 -12.33 5.31 8.33
C ILE A 44 -13.20 6.40 7.72
N GLU A 45 -14.50 6.39 8.01
CA GLU A 45 -15.46 7.36 7.47
C GLU A 45 -15.25 8.79 7.99
N ASP A 46 -14.63 8.96 9.17
CA ASP A 46 -14.29 10.29 9.71
C ASP A 46 -13.21 11.00 8.88
N VAL A 47 -12.39 10.22 8.16
CA VAL A 47 -11.27 10.72 7.34
C VAL A 47 -11.59 10.61 5.84
N PHE A 48 -12.29 9.55 5.45
CA PHE A 48 -12.68 9.22 4.08
C PHE A 48 -14.18 8.97 4.04
N PRO A 49 -15.01 10.02 3.89
CA PRO A 49 -16.46 9.89 3.90
C PRO A 49 -16.96 8.87 2.86
N TYR A 50 -17.90 8.01 3.26
CA TYR A 50 -18.47 6.92 2.45
C TYR A 50 -17.46 5.83 2.03
N ALA A 51 -16.28 5.77 2.66
CA ALA A 51 -15.35 4.67 2.44
C ALA A 51 -15.96 3.35 2.92
N PRO A 52 -15.70 2.24 2.21
CA PRO A 52 -16.07 0.94 2.73
C PRO A 52 -15.11 0.52 3.86
N HIS A 53 -15.51 -0.49 4.63
CA HIS A 53 -14.60 -1.18 5.57
C HIS A 53 -13.80 -2.26 4.84
N ASP A 54 -12.80 -2.85 5.49
CA ASP A 54 -12.04 -4.00 4.98
C ASP A 54 -11.40 -3.72 3.61
N ILE A 55 -10.60 -2.66 3.56
CA ILE A 55 -9.99 -2.16 2.31
C ILE A 55 -8.96 -3.17 1.78
N ASN A 56 -9.15 -3.68 0.57
CA ASN A 56 -8.19 -4.63 -0.04
C ASN A 56 -6.87 -3.97 -0.46
N ALA A 57 -6.92 -2.70 -0.89
CA ALA A 57 -5.73 -1.93 -1.23
C ALA A 57 -5.99 -0.43 -1.18
N ALA A 58 -4.94 0.36 -0.93
CA ALA A 58 -5.04 1.81 -0.93
C ALA A 58 -3.86 2.44 -1.69
N LEU A 59 -4.12 3.51 -2.43
CA LEU A 59 -3.13 4.12 -3.32
C LEU A 59 -3.28 5.63 -3.35
N THR A 60 -2.25 6.34 -2.89
CA THR A 60 -2.18 7.80 -2.99
C THR A 60 -1.20 8.12 -4.10
N LEU A 61 -1.67 8.77 -5.15
CA LEU A 61 -0.87 9.19 -6.30
C LEU A 61 -0.66 10.68 -6.27
N LYS A 62 0.56 11.12 -6.58
CA LYS A 62 0.84 12.50 -6.94
C LYS A 62 1.31 12.57 -8.39
N ILE A 63 0.48 13.18 -9.25
CA ILE A 63 0.73 13.31 -10.69
C ILE A 63 0.52 14.78 -11.06
N ASN A 64 1.50 15.40 -11.73
CA ASN A 64 1.45 16.81 -12.15
C ASN A 64 1.04 17.78 -11.02
N GLY A 65 1.52 17.53 -9.79
CA GLY A 65 1.21 18.36 -8.61
C GLY A 65 -0.12 18.02 -7.92
N GLU A 66 -1.04 17.31 -8.58
CA GLU A 66 -2.29 16.88 -7.99
C GLU A 66 -2.13 15.57 -7.21
N THR A 67 -2.75 15.51 -6.03
CA THR A 67 -2.80 14.31 -5.21
C THR A 67 -4.20 13.74 -5.15
N ALA A 68 -4.32 12.43 -5.38
CA ALA A 68 -5.56 11.68 -5.23
C ALA A 68 -5.29 10.39 -4.45
N THR A 69 -6.22 10.03 -3.56
CA THR A 69 -6.18 8.77 -2.81
C THR A 69 -7.27 7.85 -3.33
N TYR A 70 -6.96 6.60 -3.58
CA TYR A 70 -7.87 5.57 -4.03
C TYR A 70 -7.93 4.51 -2.93
N LEU A 71 -9.13 4.25 -2.41
CA LEU A 71 -9.41 3.07 -1.60
C LEU A 71 -10.07 2.04 -2.51
N ILE A 72 -9.61 0.80 -2.48
CA ILE A 72 -10.07 -0.25 -3.37
C ILE A 72 -10.64 -1.38 -2.53
N LYS A 73 -11.87 -1.78 -2.85
CA LYS A 73 -12.54 -2.94 -2.27
C LYS A 73 -13.25 -3.71 -3.38
N ASP A 74 -13.00 -5.01 -3.43
CA ASP A 74 -13.48 -5.92 -4.45
C ASP A 74 -13.20 -5.36 -5.86
N ASN A 75 -14.25 -5.15 -6.65
CA ASN A 75 -14.18 -4.59 -7.99
C ASN A 75 -14.46 -3.07 -8.05
N LYS A 76 -14.45 -2.36 -6.91
CA LYS A 76 -14.74 -0.92 -6.82
C LYS A 76 -13.58 -0.13 -6.25
N TYR A 77 -13.49 1.13 -6.65
CA TYR A 77 -12.64 2.12 -6.01
C TYR A 77 -13.43 3.33 -5.57
N TRP A 78 -12.91 4.01 -4.55
CA TRP A 78 -13.35 5.32 -4.06
C TRP A 78 -12.17 6.26 -4.17
N LYS A 79 -12.33 7.32 -4.97
CA LYS A 79 -11.30 8.31 -5.26
C LYS A 79 -11.56 9.58 -4.47
N TYR A 80 -10.56 10.02 -3.73
CA TYR A 80 -10.58 11.19 -2.87
C TYR A 80 -9.60 12.24 -3.34
N LYS A 81 -9.99 13.51 -3.23
CA LYS A 81 -9.10 14.66 -3.38
C LYS A 81 -9.30 15.57 -2.16
N SER A 82 -8.20 15.91 -1.48
CA SER A 82 -8.26 16.67 -0.23
C SER A 82 -9.24 16.08 0.79
N PHE A 83 -9.28 14.74 0.90
CA PHE A 83 -10.19 13.96 1.77
C PHE A 83 -11.68 14.02 1.40
N GLY A 84 -12.09 14.81 0.40
CA GLY A 84 -13.43 14.75 -0.17
C GLY A 84 -13.55 13.62 -1.20
N LEU A 85 -14.63 12.83 -1.14
CA LEU A 85 -14.96 11.85 -2.17
C LEU A 85 -15.28 12.58 -3.48
N ILE A 86 -14.63 12.17 -4.56
CA ILE A 86 -14.83 12.72 -5.90
C ILE A 86 -15.60 11.76 -6.79
N GLU A 87 -15.31 10.45 -6.67
CA GLU A 87 -15.90 9.42 -7.51
C GLU A 87 -15.82 8.07 -6.79
N ALA A 88 -16.85 7.24 -6.97
CA ALA A 88 -16.78 5.82 -6.69
C ALA A 88 -17.25 5.04 -7.92
N ASN A 89 -16.45 4.09 -8.41
CA ASN A 89 -16.72 3.40 -9.68
C ASN A 89 -16.02 2.03 -9.72
N LEU A 90 -16.24 1.25 -10.79
CA LEU A 90 -15.57 -0.03 -10.99
C LEU A 90 -14.09 0.16 -11.29
N THR A 91 -13.22 -0.67 -10.70
CA THR A 91 -11.76 -0.61 -10.90
C THR A 91 -11.36 -0.75 -12.37
N HIS A 92 -12.08 -1.57 -13.14
CA HIS A 92 -11.82 -1.78 -14.57
C HIS A 92 -12.03 -0.53 -15.44
N THR A 93 -12.71 0.52 -14.97
CA THR A 93 -12.82 1.78 -15.73
C THR A 93 -11.50 2.56 -15.76
N LEU A 94 -10.64 2.39 -14.75
CA LEU A 94 -9.30 3.00 -14.69
C LEU A 94 -8.19 2.00 -14.98
N TRP A 95 -8.34 0.76 -14.53
CA TRP A 95 -7.36 -0.31 -14.64
C TRP A 95 -8.01 -1.54 -15.27
N PRO A 96 -8.16 -1.59 -16.61
CA PRO A 96 -8.98 -2.60 -17.29
C PRO A 96 -8.59 -4.06 -17.02
N ASP A 97 -7.33 -4.33 -16.67
CA ASP A 97 -6.83 -5.68 -16.40
C ASP A 97 -6.44 -5.89 -14.93
N ILE A 98 -6.96 -5.07 -14.01
CA ILE A 98 -6.67 -5.23 -12.59
C ILE A 98 -7.26 -6.57 -12.11
N PRO A 99 -6.52 -7.38 -11.33
CA PRO A 99 -7.11 -8.57 -10.76
C PRO A 99 -8.12 -8.19 -9.65
N TYR A 100 -9.10 -9.05 -9.41
CA TYR A 100 -10.12 -8.82 -8.38
C TYR A 100 -9.57 -8.95 -6.95
N ASN A 101 -8.61 -9.85 -6.73
CA ASN A 101 -8.11 -10.19 -5.40
C ASN A 101 -6.75 -9.55 -5.13
N ILE A 102 -6.70 -8.22 -5.14
CA ILE A 102 -5.48 -7.49 -4.76
C ILE A 102 -5.34 -7.42 -3.24
N ASN A 103 -4.11 -7.46 -2.75
CA ASN A 103 -3.77 -7.32 -1.32
C ASN A 103 -3.07 -5.99 -1.03
N ALA A 104 -2.56 -5.31 -2.05
CA ALA A 104 -1.91 -4.01 -1.87
C ALA A 104 -1.81 -3.23 -3.18
N ALA A 105 -1.66 -1.92 -3.04
CA ALA A 105 -1.32 -1.03 -4.12
C ALA A 105 -0.26 -0.03 -3.67
N PHE A 106 0.67 0.32 -4.55
CA PHE A 106 1.60 1.43 -4.32
C PHE A 106 2.08 2.00 -5.65
N TYR A 107 2.74 3.16 -5.62
CA TYR A 107 3.36 3.71 -6.82
C TYR A 107 4.79 4.15 -6.59
N ILE A 108 5.55 4.20 -7.67
CA ILE A 108 6.87 4.81 -7.72
C ILE A 108 6.85 5.93 -8.75
N PRO A 109 7.16 7.19 -8.36
CA PRO A 109 7.28 8.30 -9.29
C PRO A 109 8.33 8.04 -10.38
N LYS A 110 8.10 8.61 -11.56
CA LYS A 110 9.03 8.61 -12.69
C LYS A 110 9.23 10.02 -13.23
N HIS A 111 10.23 10.16 -14.08
CA HIS A 111 10.49 11.38 -14.85
C HIS A 111 10.32 11.11 -16.34
N GLY A 112 10.06 12.18 -17.11
CA GLY A 112 9.92 12.14 -18.57
C GLY A 112 8.50 11.78 -19.04
N LYS A 113 8.39 11.03 -20.13
CA LYS A 113 7.11 10.66 -20.78
C LYS A 113 6.13 9.91 -19.86
N PHE A 114 6.65 9.29 -18.79
CA PHE A 114 5.86 8.52 -17.83
C PHE A 114 5.93 9.18 -16.46
N GLN A 115 4.77 9.40 -15.84
CA GLN A 115 4.67 10.10 -14.56
C GLN A 115 4.91 9.16 -13.37
N ALA A 116 4.50 7.89 -13.50
CA ALA A 116 4.64 6.89 -12.44
C ALA A 116 4.57 5.45 -12.98
N THR A 117 5.00 4.48 -12.16
CA THR A 117 4.44 3.11 -12.21
C THR A 117 3.53 2.92 -11.00
N ILE A 118 2.35 2.35 -11.20
CA ILE A 118 1.49 1.79 -10.16
C ILE A 118 1.69 0.28 -10.14
N TYR A 119 1.70 -0.28 -8.94
CA TYR A 119 1.86 -1.68 -8.66
C TYR A 119 0.64 -2.17 -7.90
N PHE A 120 -0.02 -3.21 -8.40
CA PHE A 120 -1.04 -3.96 -7.70
C PHE A 120 -0.49 -5.34 -7.36
N ILE A 121 -0.59 -5.73 -6.09
CA ILE A 121 -0.13 -7.02 -5.59
C ILE A 121 -1.34 -7.95 -5.48
N GLU A 122 -1.25 -9.14 -6.08
CA GLU A 122 -2.22 -10.24 -6.00
C GLU A 122 -1.45 -11.48 -5.53
N GLY A 123 -1.55 -11.82 -4.24
CA GLY A 123 -0.63 -12.73 -3.57
C GLY A 123 0.81 -12.22 -3.73
N CYS A 124 1.69 -13.01 -4.35
CA CYS A 124 3.04 -12.58 -4.72
C CYS A 124 3.20 -12.16 -6.20
N LYS A 125 2.12 -12.07 -6.97
CA LYS A 125 2.12 -11.54 -8.35
C LYS A 125 1.95 -10.03 -8.30
N VAL A 126 2.71 -9.32 -9.14
CA VAL A 126 2.71 -7.86 -9.20
C VAL A 126 2.31 -7.42 -10.59
N HIS A 127 1.18 -6.74 -10.70
CA HIS A 127 0.64 -6.17 -11.93
C HIS A 127 1.00 -4.71 -12.01
N MET A 128 1.60 -4.29 -13.12
CA MET A 128 2.20 -2.97 -13.26
C MET A 128 1.46 -2.14 -14.29
N TYR A 129 1.07 -0.94 -13.88
CA TYR A 129 0.48 0.07 -14.75
C TYR A 129 1.41 1.27 -14.86
N THR A 130 1.56 1.81 -16.06
CA THR A 130 2.25 3.08 -16.27
C THR A 130 1.24 4.20 -16.36
N VAL A 131 1.53 5.29 -15.66
CA VAL A 131 0.75 6.53 -15.72
C VAL A 131 1.34 7.44 -16.80
N LEU A 132 0.51 7.80 -17.77
CA LEU A 132 0.85 8.76 -18.82
C LEU A 132 0.67 10.21 -18.34
N THR A 133 1.24 11.15 -19.09
CA THR A 133 1.13 12.60 -18.82
C THR A 133 -0.32 13.10 -18.84
N ASN A 134 -1.18 12.50 -19.66
CA ASN A 134 -2.62 12.76 -19.74
C ASN A 134 -3.44 12.02 -18.67
N LYS A 135 -2.80 11.47 -17.63
CA LYS A 135 -3.42 10.72 -16.52
C LYS A 135 -4.11 9.40 -16.93
N GLN A 136 -3.87 8.90 -18.14
CA GLN A 136 -4.28 7.54 -18.51
C GLN A 136 -3.38 6.48 -17.88
N PHE A 137 -3.96 5.32 -17.58
CA PHE A 137 -3.26 4.16 -17.04
C PHE A 137 -3.19 3.08 -18.10
N MET A 138 -1.97 2.63 -18.41
CA MET A 138 -1.76 1.53 -19.36
C MET A 138 -1.04 0.40 -18.67
N LYS A 139 -1.56 -0.83 -18.80
CA LYS A 139 -0.85 -2.01 -18.34
C LYS A 139 0.47 -2.12 -19.07
N PHE A 140 1.52 -2.39 -18.31
CA PHE A 140 2.88 -2.46 -18.83
C PHE A 140 3.46 -3.86 -18.72
N ASN A 141 3.36 -4.49 -17.54
CA ASN A 141 4.01 -5.77 -17.29
C ASN A 141 3.41 -6.48 -16.07
N LYS A 142 3.80 -7.74 -15.88
CA LYS A 142 3.56 -8.54 -14.67
C LYS A 142 4.89 -9.14 -14.22
N VAL A 143 5.16 -9.09 -12.93
CA VAL A 143 6.33 -9.77 -12.33
C VAL A 143 5.90 -10.58 -11.12
N ASN A 144 6.79 -11.44 -10.63
CA ASN A 144 6.53 -12.35 -9.54
C ASN A 144 7.56 -12.11 -8.42
N LEU A 145 7.08 -11.91 -7.19
CA LEU A 145 7.89 -11.71 -5.99
C LEU A 145 8.07 -12.99 -5.17
N CYS A 146 7.45 -14.11 -5.55
CA CYS A 146 7.39 -15.31 -4.72
C CYS A 146 8.80 -15.85 -4.39
N HIS A 147 9.75 -15.79 -5.33
CA HIS A 147 11.15 -16.20 -5.07
C HIS A 147 11.94 -15.20 -4.21
N GLN A 148 11.38 -14.03 -3.92
CA GLN A 148 11.98 -12.99 -3.06
C GLN A 148 11.37 -12.99 -1.65
N LEU A 149 10.50 -13.96 -1.35
CA LEU A 149 9.86 -14.13 -0.06
C LEU A 149 9.96 -15.60 0.33
N PRO A 150 9.97 -15.94 1.63
CA PRO A 150 9.90 -17.35 2.04
C PRO A 150 8.62 -18.01 1.50
N SER A 151 8.75 -19.24 0.99
CA SER A 151 7.65 -19.92 0.26
C SER A 151 6.37 -20.11 1.06
N VAL A 152 6.45 -20.21 2.38
CA VAL A 152 5.28 -20.36 3.27
C VAL A 152 4.47 -19.06 3.38
N ASP A 153 5.09 -17.93 3.12
CA ASP A 153 4.51 -16.63 3.45
C ASP A 153 3.80 -15.96 2.27
N VAL A 154 4.05 -16.42 1.04
CA VAL A 154 3.63 -15.73 -0.19
C VAL A 154 2.12 -15.67 -0.42
N GLU A 155 1.37 -16.64 0.13
CA GLU A 155 -0.10 -16.67 0.05
C GLU A 155 -0.76 -15.73 1.06
N ASN A 156 0.00 -15.26 2.05
CA ASN A 156 -0.49 -14.51 3.20
C ASN A 156 -0.09 -13.03 3.17
N ILE A 157 0.24 -12.47 2.00
CA ILE A 157 0.48 -11.03 1.89
C ILE A 157 -0.81 -10.29 2.21
N THR A 158 -0.76 -9.50 3.29
CA THR A 158 -1.93 -8.78 3.82
C THR A 158 -1.94 -7.32 3.40
N ALA A 159 -0.76 -6.69 3.31
CA ALA A 159 -0.63 -5.34 2.80
C ALA A 159 0.80 -5.05 2.34
N ALA A 160 0.99 -3.88 1.70
CA ALA A 160 2.32 -3.38 1.39
C ALA A 160 2.42 -1.87 1.51
N ALA A 161 3.57 -1.39 1.98
CA ALA A 161 3.89 0.04 2.04
C ALA A 161 5.17 0.31 1.27
N VAL A 162 5.28 1.51 0.69
CA VAL A 162 6.48 1.95 -0.02
C VAL A 162 7.11 3.15 0.65
N ASN A 163 8.44 3.23 0.61
CA ASN A 163 9.16 4.45 0.91
C ASN A 163 10.38 4.59 0.02
N HIS A 164 10.38 5.59 -0.85
CA HIS A 164 11.39 5.74 -1.91
C HIS A 164 11.48 4.47 -2.76
N ARG A 165 12.49 3.64 -2.50
CA ARG A 165 12.77 2.39 -3.20
C ARG A 165 12.77 1.19 -2.25
N ARG A 166 12.15 1.33 -1.08
CA ARG A 166 11.96 0.26 -0.09
C ARG A 166 10.49 -0.13 -0.12
N LEU A 167 10.24 -1.37 -0.51
CA LEU A 167 8.93 -1.99 -0.44
C LEU A 167 8.90 -2.84 0.83
N TYR A 168 7.90 -2.58 1.67
CA TYR A 168 7.63 -3.34 2.88
C TYR A 168 6.42 -4.21 2.60
N ILE A 169 6.60 -5.53 2.70
CA ILE A 169 5.56 -6.53 2.48
C ILE A 169 5.12 -7.06 3.84
N PHE A 170 3.85 -6.90 4.18
CA PHE A 170 3.29 -7.32 5.47
C PHE A 170 2.58 -8.66 5.32
N ILE A 171 2.85 -9.54 6.28
CA ILE A 171 2.35 -10.92 6.34
C ILE A 171 1.94 -11.14 7.80
N GLY A 172 0.66 -10.98 8.08
CA GLY A 172 0.17 -10.95 9.46
C GLY A 172 0.82 -9.80 10.26
N ASN A 173 1.44 -10.14 11.40
CA ASN A 173 2.13 -9.18 12.26
C ASN A 173 3.60 -8.95 11.91
N ILE A 174 4.13 -9.64 10.91
CA ILE A 174 5.53 -9.46 10.50
C ILE A 174 5.61 -8.77 9.13
N TYR A 175 6.75 -8.19 8.84
CA TYR A 175 7.00 -7.61 7.53
C TYR A 175 8.42 -7.88 7.03
N TYR A 176 8.53 -8.02 5.72
CA TYR A 176 9.78 -8.11 4.96
C TYR A 176 10.09 -6.79 4.27
N ARG A 177 11.35 -6.55 3.94
CA ARG A 177 11.76 -5.38 3.15
C ARG A 177 12.51 -5.79 1.89
N LEU A 178 11.96 -5.39 0.76
CA LEU A 178 12.57 -5.51 -0.55
C LEU A 178 13.04 -4.14 -1.05
N ARG A 179 14.09 -4.12 -1.85
CA ARG A 179 14.53 -2.94 -2.59
C ARG A 179 13.95 -3.01 -4.00
N VAL A 180 13.33 -1.92 -4.44
CA VAL A 180 12.83 -1.74 -5.80
C VAL A 180 13.90 -0.98 -6.59
N ARG A 181 14.80 -1.69 -7.29
CA ARG A 181 15.93 -1.08 -8.01
C ARG A 181 15.48 -0.41 -9.32
N HIS A 182 14.75 -1.18 -10.11
CA HIS A 182 14.12 -0.77 -11.38
C HIS A 182 12.68 -1.27 -11.39
N ARG A 183 11.89 -0.84 -12.40
CA ARG A 183 10.43 -1.03 -12.42
C ARG A 183 10.00 -2.47 -12.07
N SER A 184 10.78 -3.49 -12.47
CA SER A 184 10.51 -4.92 -12.29
C SER A 184 11.51 -5.65 -11.37
N ASN A 185 12.54 -4.98 -10.83
CA ASN A 185 13.62 -5.64 -10.08
C ASN A 185 13.45 -5.40 -8.58
N PHE A 186 12.99 -6.46 -7.90
CA PHE A 186 12.82 -6.56 -6.46
C PHE A 186 13.87 -7.52 -5.91
N ASN A 187 14.60 -7.09 -4.88
CA ASN A 187 15.62 -7.92 -4.22
C ASN A 187 15.70 -7.62 -2.74
N HIS A 188 16.20 -8.57 -1.96
CA HIS A 188 16.55 -8.31 -0.57
C HIS A 188 17.65 -7.24 -0.48
N SER A 189 17.52 -6.38 0.53
CA SER A 189 18.63 -5.53 0.95
C SER A 189 19.71 -6.42 1.58
N ARG A 190 20.92 -6.41 1.03
CA ARG A 190 22.09 -7.16 1.58
C ARG A 190 22.59 -6.61 2.93
N ASN A 191 21.99 -5.55 3.45
CA ASN A 191 22.46 -4.83 4.63
C ASN A 191 21.44 -4.92 5.77
N TYR A 192 22.00 -4.97 6.99
CA TYR A 192 21.33 -4.76 8.27
C TYR A 192 20.27 -3.65 8.19
N PRO A 193 19.12 -3.81 8.84
CA PRO A 193 18.79 -4.90 9.76
C PRO A 193 18.18 -6.14 9.10
N ASP A 194 18.18 -7.24 9.86
CA ASP A 194 17.53 -8.51 9.50
C ASP A 194 16.01 -8.37 9.45
N TYR A 195 15.43 -9.17 8.56
CA TYR A 195 14.00 -9.32 8.31
C TYR A 195 13.67 -10.82 8.32
N PRO A 196 12.45 -11.23 8.72
CA PRO A 196 11.29 -10.40 9.00
C PRO A 196 11.38 -9.62 10.34
N ARG A 197 10.50 -8.64 10.51
CA ARG A 197 10.41 -7.82 11.73
C ARG A 197 8.96 -7.70 12.21
N ASN A 198 8.77 -7.49 13.51
CA ASN A 198 7.44 -7.27 14.10
C ASN A 198 6.92 -5.86 13.74
N LYS A 199 5.73 -5.80 13.14
CA LYS A 199 5.08 -4.56 12.74
C LYS A 199 4.77 -3.66 13.94
N ASP A 200 4.28 -4.21 15.04
CA ASP A 200 3.86 -3.43 16.20
C ASP A 200 5.04 -2.62 16.76
N ASN A 201 6.23 -3.22 16.78
CA ASN A 201 7.42 -2.59 17.35
C ASN A 201 8.00 -1.51 16.43
N TYR A 202 8.03 -1.79 15.12
CA TYR A 202 8.73 -0.93 14.17
C TYR A 202 7.83 0.03 13.37
N TRP A 203 6.51 -0.15 13.40
CA TRP A 203 5.54 0.73 12.72
C TRP A 203 4.54 1.39 13.66
N LEU A 204 4.15 0.71 14.76
CA LEU A 204 3.16 1.26 15.68
C LEU A 204 3.78 1.91 16.92
N GLY A 205 5.08 1.70 17.15
CA GLY A 205 5.79 2.23 18.32
C GLY A 205 5.46 1.47 19.61
N CYS A 206 4.98 0.24 19.48
CA CYS A 206 4.75 -0.64 20.62
C CYS A 206 6.09 -1.10 21.19
N VAL A 207 6.21 -1.10 22.51
CA VAL A 207 7.36 -1.69 23.20
C VAL A 207 6.97 -3.10 23.58
N ASP A 208 7.82 -4.09 23.29
CA ASP A 208 7.64 -5.43 23.82
C ASP A 208 7.72 -5.34 25.35
N TYR A 209 6.62 -5.60 26.06
CA TYR A 209 6.72 -6.02 27.46
C TYR A 209 7.09 -7.49 27.40
N ASN A 210 8.33 -7.81 27.78
CA ASN A 210 8.86 -9.18 27.88
C ASN A 210 7.88 -10.13 28.57
#